data_AF-N1QW94-F1
#
_entry.id   AF-N1QW94-F1
#
_cell.length_a   1.000
_cell.length_b   1.000
_cell.length_c   1.000
_cell.angle_alpha   90.00
_cell.angle_beta   90.00
_cell.angle_gamma   90.00
#
_symmetry.space_group_name_H-M   'P 1'
#
loop_
_entity.id
_entity.type
_entity.pdbx_description
1 polymer ?
#
loop_
_entity_poly.entity_id
_entity_poly.type
_entity_poly.pdbx_seq_one_letter_code
_entity_poly.pdbx_strand_id
1 'polypeptide(L)'
;MKRREDWRLLAALVVAAPGACCCEGEGALVVATSGAGYVLGSGSIVDIAGLCYTCTGTMMVAASANTLNQVFEIKNDAKMKRTMRRPLPSGRISPVHAAMWATTVGTAGTALLACKANDLAAGLAASNLILYAFVYTPLKQIHPVNTWVGAVVGAIPPLLGWAAAASELSLNSMILPAALYFWQLPHFMALAYLCRADYLAGGYRMLSFADPTGKRTAWVSLRNCLYMLPLGLFAYNWGLTSEWFSFEASLLTTGLAMGALSFVLAPSQKSARRMFHGSLLYLPALMAGLILHRLPNEQKEHNNIHQTSEIAGVLRGAELWDEEERARQQREDPKHSRRAQSRPPVAYASVAPFPFLPVPVYVSPEAHEF
;
A
#
# COMPACT_ATOMS: atom_id res chain seq x y z
N MET A 1 -34.31 8.71 15.06
CA MET A 1 -34.18 7.52 14.18
C MET A 1 -33.43 7.82 12.89
N LYS A 2 -33.79 8.85 12.11
CA LYS A 2 -33.13 9.27 10.85
C LYS A 2 -31.58 9.29 10.89
N ARG A 3 -30.98 9.93 11.90
CA ARG A 3 -29.51 10.00 12.08
C ARG A 3 -28.80 8.65 12.30
N ARG A 4 -29.46 7.62 12.87
CA ARG A 4 -28.86 6.27 13.04
C ARG A 4 -28.96 5.43 11.75
N GLU A 5 -29.97 5.69 10.92
CA GLU A 5 -30.10 5.07 9.60
C GLU A 5 -29.06 5.65 8.64
N ASP A 6 -28.79 6.95 8.71
CA ASP A 6 -27.73 7.60 7.95
C ASP A 6 -26.34 6.99 8.24
N TRP A 7 -26.00 6.71 9.50
CA TRP A 7 -24.74 6.04 9.86
C TRP A 7 -24.66 4.60 9.36
N ARG A 8 -25.77 3.85 9.35
CA ARG A 8 -25.81 2.49 8.79
C ARG A 8 -25.69 2.50 7.26
N LEU A 9 -26.22 3.51 6.59
CA LEU A 9 -26.09 3.73 5.14
C LEU A 9 -24.70 4.24 4.74
N LEU A 10 -24.05 5.05 5.60
CA LEU A 10 -22.64 5.45 5.45
C LEU A 10 -21.68 4.29 5.75
N ALA A 11 -21.99 3.47 6.75
CA ALA A 11 -21.29 2.21 6.99
C ALA A 11 -21.46 1.24 5.81
N ALA A 12 -22.63 1.22 5.15
CA ALA A 12 -22.84 0.47 3.91
C ALA A 12 -21.98 0.95 2.72
N LEU A 13 -21.43 2.17 2.79
CA LEU A 13 -20.44 2.68 1.83
C LEU A 13 -19.00 2.25 2.18
N VAL A 14 -18.71 1.97 3.46
CA VAL A 14 -17.39 1.49 3.94
C VAL A 14 -17.28 -0.04 3.92
N VAL A 15 -18.35 -0.70 4.36
CA VAL A 15 -18.55 -2.14 4.30
C VAL A 15 -19.82 -2.32 3.50
N ALA A 16 -19.66 -2.63 2.22
CA ALA A 16 -20.74 -2.97 1.32
C ALA A 16 -21.86 -3.76 2.05
N ALA A 17 -23.05 -3.16 2.16
CA ALA A 17 -24.18 -3.81 2.79
C ALA A 17 -24.57 -5.08 2.01
N PRO A 18 -25.03 -6.15 2.71
CA PRO A 18 -25.31 -7.45 2.11
C PRO A 18 -26.47 -7.37 1.12
N GLY A 19 -26.24 -7.77 -0.13
CA GLY A 19 -27.28 -7.97 -1.14
C GLY A 19 -26.95 -7.55 -2.57
N ALA A 20 -25.73 -7.14 -2.90
CA ALA A 20 -25.37 -6.80 -4.29
C ALA A 20 -24.09 -7.53 -4.71
N CYS A 21 -24.29 -8.71 -5.30
CA CYS A 21 -23.39 -9.78 -5.75
C CYS A 21 -22.11 -9.38 -6.55
N CYS A 22 -21.72 -8.11 -6.65
CA CYS A 22 -20.46 -7.70 -7.27
C CYS A 22 -19.67 -6.62 -6.50
N CYS A 23 -20.25 -5.90 -5.53
CA CYS A 23 -19.54 -4.77 -4.88
C CYS A 23 -19.03 -5.08 -3.46
N GLU A 24 -19.45 -6.20 -2.87
CA GLU A 24 -19.02 -6.61 -1.53
C GLU A 24 -17.57 -7.11 -1.47
N GLY A 25 -17.01 -7.58 -2.59
CA GLY A 25 -15.67 -8.16 -2.64
C GLY A 25 -14.52 -7.20 -2.98
N GLU A 26 -14.79 -6.05 -3.60
CA GLU A 26 -13.73 -5.18 -4.14
C GLU A 26 -12.88 -4.55 -3.03
N GLY A 27 -13.50 -4.03 -1.97
CA GLY A 27 -12.78 -3.45 -0.82
C GLY A 27 -12.00 -4.48 -0.02
N ALA A 28 -12.58 -5.65 0.22
CA ALA A 28 -11.92 -6.74 0.92
C ALA A 28 -10.70 -7.25 0.16
N LEU A 29 -10.79 -7.37 -1.17
CA LEU A 29 -9.66 -7.80 -1.99
C LEU A 29 -8.53 -6.76 -2.00
N VAL A 30 -8.85 -5.46 -2.05
CA VAL A 30 -7.84 -4.38 -1.96
C VAL A 30 -7.10 -4.41 -0.63
N VAL A 31 -7.81 -4.63 0.48
CA VAL A 31 -7.19 -4.76 1.80
C VAL A 31 -6.37 -6.05 1.89
N ALA A 32 -6.87 -7.17 1.36
CA ALA A 32 -6.15 -8.43 1.35
C ALA A 32 -4.85 -8.37 0.53
N THR A 33 -4.86 -7.72 -0.64
CA THR A 33 -3.66 -7.55 -1.47
C THR A 33 -2.66 -6.60 -0.83
N SER A 34 -3.13 -5.52 -0.18
CA SER A 34 -2.29 -4.64 0.63
C SER A 34 -1.67 -5.38 1.82
N GLY A 35 -2.45 -6.18 2.55
CA GLY A 35 -1.95 -7.02 3.63
C GLY A 35 -0.93 -8.05 3.15
N ALA A 36 -1.18 -8.71 2.01
CA ALA A 36 -0.21 -9.64 1.41
C ALA A 36 1.10 -8.92 1.01
N GLY A 37 1.00 -7.71 0.46
CA GLY A 37 2.17 -6.87 0.19
C GLY A 37 2.95 -6.52 1.46
N TYR A 38 2.25 -6.18 2.54
CA TYR A 38 2.86 -5.90 3.85
C TYR A 38 3.58 -7.13 4.40
N VAL A 39 2.94 -8.29 4.35
CA VAL A 39 3.57 -9.56 4.74
C VAL A 39 4.81 -9.77 3.90
N LEU A 40 4.73 -9.74 2.57
CA LEU A 40 5.90 -9.96 1.70
C LEU A 40 7.06 -8.99 1.97
N GLY A 41 6.78 -7.72 2.25
CA GLY A 41 7.80 -6.70 2.56
C GLY A 41 8.35 -6.74 4.00
N SER A 42 7.74 -7.53 4.89
CA SER A 42 8.20 -7.68 6.27
C SER A 42 9.50 -8.49 6.35
N GLY A 43 10.16 -8.48 7.52
CA GLY A 43 11.26 -9.41 7.82
C GLY A 43 10.74 -10.75 8.34
N SER A 44 11.59 -11.48 9.09
CA SER A 44 11.29 -12.77 9.73
C SER A 44 10.08 -12.69 10.68
N ILE A 45 9.91 -11.53 11.34
CA ILE A 45 8.79 -11.24 12.23
C ILE A 45 7.88 -10.21 11.54
N VAL A 46 6.58 -10.51 11.48
CA VAL A 46 5.56 -9.59 10.97
C VAL A 46 5.03 -8.75 12.13
N ASP A 47 5.14 -7.43 12.04
CA ASP A 47 4.50 -6.53 12.98
C ASP A 47 2.98 -6.53 12.74
N ILE A 48 2.26 -7.24 13.61
CA ILE A 48 0.81 -7.38 13.52
C ILE A 48 0.11 -6.04 13.74
N ALA A 49 0.66 -5.16 14.58
CA ALA A 49 0.06 -3.85 14.83
C ALA A 49 0.19 -2.97 13.57
N GLY A 50 1.39 -2.90 12.98
CA GLY A 50 1.64 -2.22 11.71
C GLY A 50 0.79 -2.77 10.56
N LEU A 51 0.63 -4.09 10.48
CA LEU A 51 -0.28 -4.73 9.51
C LEU A 51 -1.73 -4.29 9.71
N CYS A 52 -2.23 -4.29 10.95
CA CYS A 52 -3.59 -3.84 11.26
C CYS A 52 -3.81 -2.36 10.93
N TYR A 53 -2.86 -1.48 11.25
CA TYR A 53 -2.94 -0.07 10.89
C TYR A 53 -2.91 0.14 9.38
N THR A 54 -2.05 -0.61 8.67
CA THR A 54 -1.97 -0.57 7.20
C THR A 54 -3.28 -1.01 6.56
N CYS A 55 -3.82 -2.16 6.97
CA CYS A 55 -5.11 -2.66 6.47
C CYS A 55 -6.25 -1.68 6.77
N THR A 56 -6.29 -1.09 7.96
CA THR A 56 -7.32 -0.12 8.35
C THR A 56 -7.21 1.16 7.52
N GLY A 57 -6.01 1.72 7.38
CA GLY A 57 -5.76 2.91 6.58
C GLY A 57 -6.09 2.70 5.10
N THR A 58 -5.64 1.58 4.52
CA THR A 58 -5.98 1.17 3.15
C THR A 58 -7.49 1.00 2.97
N MET A 59 -8.19 0.38 3.93
CA MET A 59 -9.64 0.22 3.88
C MET A 59 -10.37 1.57 3.87
N MET A 60 -9.94 2.52 4.70
CA MET A 60 -10.50 3.88 4.74
C MET A 60 -10.28 4.61 3.42
N VAL A 61 -9.06 4.59 2.87
CA VAL A 61 -8.76 5.24 1.59
C VAL A 61 -9.53 4.56 0.44
N ALA A 62 -9.62 3.24 0.42
CA ALA A 62 -10.40 2.50 -0.57
C ALA A 62 -11.91 2.81 -0.48
N ALA A 63 -12.45 2.93 0.73
CA ALA A 63 -13.84 3.32 0.95
C ALA A 63 -14.13 4.75 0.46
N SER A 64 -13.19 5.67 0.68
CA SER A 64 -13.24 7.02 0.12
C SER A 64 -13.25 7.00 -1.42
N ALA A 65 -12.33 6.26 -2.03
CA ALA A 65 -12.23 6.10 -3.49
C ALA A 65 -13.51 5.53 -4.11
N ASN A 66 -14.07 4.47 -3.51
CA ASN A 66 -15.32 3.86 -3.94
C ASN A 66 -16.52 4.83 -3.80
N THR A 67 -16.56 5.59 -2.70
CA THR A 67 -17.60 6.60 -2.49
C THR A 67 -17.53 7.70 -3.55
N LEU A 68 -16.34 8.26 -3.84
CA LEU A 68 -16.16 9.25 -4.89
C LEU A 68 -16.51 8.70 -6.28
N ASN A 69 -16.14 7.46 -6.57
CA ASN A 69 -16.52 6.81 -7.82
C ASN A 69 -18.05 6.74 -7.98
N GLN A 70 -18.78 6.37 -6.93
CA GLN A 70 -20.25 6.39 -6.97
C GLN A 70 -20.82 7.81 -7.10
N VAL A 71 -20.17 8.83 -6.53
CA VAL A 71 -20.58 10.25 -6.67
C VAL A 71 -20.40 10.72 -8.12
N PHE A 72 -19.33 10.33 -8.81
CA PHE A 72 -19.13 10.70 -10.22
C PHE A 72 -20.02 9.91 -11.17
N GLU A 73 -20.35 8.66 -10.85
CA GLU A 73 -21.07 7.74 -11.74
C GLU A 73 -22.59 7.71 -11.54
N ILE A 74 -23.19 8.61 -10.75
CA ILE A 74 -24.63 8.59 -10.40
C ILE A 74 -25.53 8.41 -11.63
N LYS A 75 -25.33 9.21 -12.68
CA LYS A 75 -26.13 9.19 -13.92
C LYS A 75 -25.90 7.91 -14.74
N ASN A 76 -24.69 7.37 -14.71
CA ASN A 76 -24.30 6.18 -15.45
C ASN A 76 -24.84 4.92 -14.76
N ASP A 77 -24.68 4.86 -13.44
CA ASP A 77 -25.16 3.76 -12.62
C ASP A 77 -26.69 3.63 -12.64
N ALA A 78 -27.42 4.74 -12.72
CA ALA A 78 -28.88 4.73 -12.87
C ALA A 78 -29.36 3.98 -14.13
N LYS A 79 -28.51 3.83 -15.16
CA LYS A 79 -28.85 3.18 -16.44
C LYS A 79 -28.50 1.69 -16.48
N MET A 80 -27.75 1.18 -15.51
CA MET A 80 -27.29 -0.20 -15.49
C MET A 80 -28.09 -1.05 -14.50
N LYS A 81 -28.60 -2.21 -14.96
CA LYS A 81 -29.40 -3.12 -14.12
C LYS A 81 -28.71 -3.50 -12.80
N ARG A 82 -27.39 -3.68 -12.85
CA ARG A 82 -26.56 -4.06 -11.69
C ARG A 82 -26.39 -2.93 -10.67
N THR A 83 -26.30 -1.68 -11.10
CA THR A 83 -25.87 -0.57 -10.24
C THR A 83 -26.95 0.49 -10.00
N MET A 84 -28.08 0.42 -10.70
CA MET A 84 -29.21 1.34 -10.51
C MET A 84 -29.79 1.33 -9.09
N ARG A 85 -29.58 0.25 -8.34
CA ARG A 85 -30.00 0.12 -6.93
C ARG A 85 -28.97 0.64 -5.94
N ARG A 86 -27.82 1.18 -6.35
CA ARG A 86 -26.82 1.72 -5.41
C ARG A 86 -27.38 2.90 -4.60
N PRO A 87 -26.83 3.22 -3.40
CA PRO A 87 -27.37 4.24 -2.51
C PRO A 87 -27.52 5.63 -3.16
N LEU A 88 -26.57 6.05 -4.00
CA LEU A 88 -26.58 7.37 -4.65
C LEU A 88 -27.56 7.45 -5.84
N PRO A 89 -27.54 6.53 -6.83
CA PRO A 89 -28.54 6.51 -7.91
C PRO A 89 -29.98 6.38 -7.44
N SER A 90 -30.21 5.65 -6.34
CA SER A 90 -31.55 5.49 -5.74
C SER A 90 -31.98 6.65 -4.84
N GLY A 91 -31.15 7.68 -4.66
CA GLY A 91 -31.46 8.85 -3.84
C GLY A 91 -31.49 8.59 -2.33
N ARG A 92 -31.01 7.44 -1.86
CA ARG A 92 -30.98 7.08 -0.42
C ARG A 92 -29.96 7.90 0.38
N ILE A 93 -28.93 8.41 -0.28
CA ILE A 93 -27.92 9.29 0.30
C ILE A 93 -27.76 10.49 -0.65
N SER A 94 -27.62 11.70 -0.12
CA SER A 94 -27.37 12.86 -0.98
C SER A 94 -25.91 12.88 -1.48
N PRO A 95 -25.62 13.40 -2.68
CA PRO A 95 -24.25 13.51 -3.19
C PRO A 95 -23.31 14.32 -2.28
N VAL A 96 -23.81 15.39 -1.65
CA VAL A 96 -23.01 16.24 -0.75
C VAL A 96 -22.56 15.46 0.49
N HIS A 97 -23.48 14.76 1.15
CA HIS A 97 -23.13 13.91 2.31
C HIS A 97 -22.13 12.82 1.93
N ALA A 98 -22.28 12.20 0.77
CA ALA A 98 -21.32 11.18 0.30
C ALA A 98 -19.94 11.78 0.00
N ALA A 99 -19.86 12.97 -0.61
CA ALA A 99 -18.60 13.67 -0.86
C ALA A 99 -17.90 14.07 0.45
N MET A 100 -18.63 14.63 1.41
CA MET A 100 -18.08 14.97 2.74
C MET A 100 -17.56 13.73 3.47
N TRP A 101 -18.30 12.62 3.41
CA TRP A 101 -17.87 11.34 3.96
C TRP A 101 -16.57 10.86 3.32
N ALA A 102 -16.51 10.85 1.99
CA ALA A 102 -15.33 10.42 1.26
C ALA A 102 -14.10 11.27 1.60
N THR A 103 -14.22 12.60 1.62
CA THR A 103 -13.11 13.48 1.98
C THR A 103 -12.65 13.25 3.41
N THR A 104 -13.57 13.10 4.36
CA THR A 104 -13.23 12.87 5.78
C THR A 104 -12.55 11.52 5.99
N VAL A 105 -13.10 10.45 5.43
CA VAL A 105 -12.54 9.09 5.59
C VAL A 105 -11.23 8.94 4.82
N GLY A 106 -11.12 9.56 3.64
CA GLY A 106 -9.89 9.55 2.84
C GLY A 106 -8.75 10.27 3.55
N THR A 107 -8.99 11.49 4.04
CA THR A 107 -8.00 12.26 4.81
C THR A 107 -7.60 11.55 6.11
N ALA A 108 -8.57 11.02 6.86
CA ALA A 108 -8.29 10.26 8.08
C ALA A 108 -7.51 8.96 7.80
N GLY A 109 -7.83 8.24 6.72
CA GLY A 109 -7.12 7.02 6.32
C GLY A 109 -5.68 7.29 5.87
N THR A 110 -5.47 8.33 5.07
CA THR A 110 -4.13 8.78 4.67
C THR A 110 -3.32 9.27 5.87
N ALA A 111 -3.91 10.05 6.78
CA ALA A 111 -3.25 10.50 8.00
C ALA A 111 -2.89 9.32 8.91
N LEU A 112 -3.76 8.32 9.03
CA LEU A 112 -3.47 7.10 9.78
C LEU A 112 -2.24 6.38 9.21
N LEU A 113 -2.15 6.24 7.88
CA LEU A 113 -0.99 5.64 7.23
C LEU A 113 0.28 6.47 7.44
N ALA A 114 0.20 7.81 7.37
CA ALA A 114 1.35 8.68 7.60
C ALA A 114 1.88 8.55 9.04
N CYS A 115 0.99 8.50 10.03
CA CYS A 115 1.37 8.44 11.44
C CYS A 115 1.75 7.04 11.93
N LYS A 116 1.19 5.96 11.35
CA LYS A 116 1.36 4.59 11.85
C LYS A 116 2.14 3.66 10.92
N ALA A 117 2.27 3.99 9.64
CA ALA A 117 3.11 3.24 8.71
C ALA A 117 4.33 4.07 8.31
N ASN A 118 4.20 4.96 7.32
CA ASN A 118 5.22 5.91 6.87
C ASN A 118 4.67 6.83 5.76
N ASP A 119 5.42 7.89 5.45
CA ASP A 119 5.06 8.88 4.43
C ASP A 119 4.98 8.30 3.02
N LEU A 120 5.79 7.28 2.70
CA LEU A 120 5.78 6.60 1.40
C LEU A 120 4.45 5.87 1.18
N ALA A 121 3.99 5.09 2.16
CA ALA A 121 2.71 4.40 2.11
C ALA A 121 1.54 5.39 2.06
N ALA A 122 1.59 6.47 2.84
CA ALA A 122 0.58 7.53 2.82
C ALA A 122 0.51 8.23 1.45
N GLY A 123 1.67 8.56 0.86
CA GLY A 123 1.80 9.15 -0.47
C GLY A 123 1.24 8.24 -1.56
N LEU A 124 1.53 6.94 -1.50
CA LEU A 124 0.94 5.94 -2.41
C LEU A 124 -0.59 5.87 -2.25
N ALA A 125 -1.11 5.89 -1.01
CA ALA A 125 -2.55 5.85 -0.75
C ALA A 125 -3.27 7.09 -1.32
N ALA A 126 -2.73 8.27 -1.02
CA ALA A 126 -3.28 9.55 -1.49
C ALA A 126 -3.23 9.65 -3.02
N SER A 127 -2.09 9.27 -3.62
CA SER A 127 -1.93 9.26 -5.07
C SER A 127 -2.90 8.27 -5.73
N ASN A 128 -3.10 7.09 -5.13
CA ASN A 128 -4.04 6.11 -5.65
C ASN A 128 -5.49 6.56 -5.55
N LEU A 129 -5.87 7.24 -4.45
CA LEU A 129 -7.19 7.85 -4.30
C LEU A 129 -7.46 8.86 -5.42
N ILE A 130 -6.48 9.74 -5.69
CA ILE A 130 -6.58 10.74 -6.76
C ILE A 130 -6.66 10.06 -8.13
N LEU A 131 -5.76 9.11 -8.39
CA LEU A 131 -5.71 8.35 -9.64
C LEU A 131 -7.03 7.61 -9.88
N TYR A 132 -7.61 6.97 -8.87
CA TYR A 132 -8.88 6.26 -9.00
C TYR A 132 -10.03 7.22 -9.29
N ALA A 133 -10.25 8.20 -8.42
CA ALA A 133 -11.44 9.02 -8.44
C ALA A 133 -11.44 10.04 -9.58
N PHE A 134 -10.31 10.69 -9.84
CA PHE A 134 -10.25 11.84 -10.76
C PHE A 134 -9.63 11.52 -12.12
N VAL A 135 -8.90 10.41 -12.26
CA VAL A 135 -8.32 10.01 -13.55
C VAL A 135 -9.07 8.80 -14.10
N TYR A 136 -9.09 7.68 -13.37
CA TYR A 136 -9.66 6.43 -13.84
C TYR A 136 -11.19 6.52 -14.03
N THR A 137 -11.94 6.99 -13.04
CA THR A 137 -13.41 7.08 -13.11
C THR A 137 -13.92 7.86 -14.34
N PRO A 138 -13.48 9.10 -14.62
CA PRO A 138 -13.92 9.79 -15.84
C PRO A 138 -13.41 9.11 -17.11
N LEU A 139 -12.19 8.53 -17.10
CA LEU A 139 -11.60 7.88 -18.26
C LEU A 139 -12.44 6.69 -18.78
N LYS A 140 -13.21 6.01 -17.91
CA LYS A 140 -14.13 4.94 -18.32
C LYS A 140 -15.14 5.37 -19.39
N GLN A 141 -15.49 6.66 -19.45
CA GLN A 141 -16.43 7.22 -20.44
C GLN A 141 -15.72 7.81 -21.66
N ILE A 142 -14.40 8.02 -21.59
CA ILE A 142 -13.63 8.75 -22.61
C ILE A 142 -12.93 7.79 -23.58
N HIS A 143 -12.21 6.79 -23.06
CA HIS A 143 -11.31 5.96 -23.86
C HIS A 143 -11.20 4.51 -23.34
N PRO A 144 -11.06 3.49 -24.22
CA PRO A 144 -10.86 2.10 -23.81
C PRO A 144 -9.60 1.84 -22.97
N VAL A 145 -8.64 2.78 -22.97
CA VAL A 145 -7.43 2.73 -22.12
C VAL A 145 -7.78 2.72 -20.62
N ASN A 146 -9.03 3.05 -20.25
CA ASN A 146 -9.51 2.95 -18.87
C ASN A 146 -9.15 1.61 -18.20
N THR A 147 -9.19 0.48 -18.92
CA THR A 147 -8.95 -0.84 -18.29
C THR A 147 -7.49 -0.99 -17.86
N TRP A 148 -6.55 -0.40 -18.59
CA TRP A 148 -5.13 -0.40 -18.25
C TRP A 148 -4.81 0.58 -17.11
N VAL A 149 -5.40 1.77 -17.13
CA VAL A 149 -5.25 2.73 -16.02
C VAL A 149 -5.88 2.18 -14.74
N GLY A 150 -7.02 1.51 -14.84
CA GLY A 150 -7.64 0.78 -13.73
C GLY A 150 -6.74 -0.34 -13.21
N ALA A 151 -5.99 -1.02 -14.09
CA ALA A 151 -5.03 -2.03 -13.68
C ALA A 151 -3.85 -1.43 -12.88
N VAL A 152 -3.40 -0.21 -13.22
CA VAL A 152 -2.39 0.52 -12.42
C VAL A 152 -2.93 0.81 -11.02
N VAL A 153 -4.17 1.32 -10.92
CA VAL A 153 -4.82 1.57 -9.63
C VAL A 153 -4.88 0.29 -8.80
N GLY A 154 -5.24 -0.84 -9.42
CA GLY A 154 -5.32 -2.13 -8.74
C GLY A 154 -3.97 -2.71 -8.30
N ALA A 155 -2.86 -2.27 -8.90
CA ALA A 155 -1.51 -2.70 -8.56
C ALA A 155 -0.87 -1.89 -7.43
N ILE A 156 -1.37 -0.69 -7.12
CA ILE A 156 -0.81 0.15 -6.05
C ILE A 156 -1.05 -0.40 -4.63
N PRO A 157 -2.21 -0.99 -4.27
CA PRO A 157 -2.45 -1.51 -2.92
C PRO A 157 -1.39 -2.51 -2.38
N PRO A 158 -0.96 -3.56 -3.11
CA PRO A 158 0.13 -4.41 -2.63
C PRO A 158 1.46 -3.67 -2.52
N LEU A 159 1.73 -2.72 -3.42
CA LEU A 159 2.95 -1.89 -3.36
C LEU A 159 2.95 -1.00 -2.11
N LEU A 160 1.80 -0.40 -1.80
CA LEU A 160 1.56 0.36 -0.57
C LEU A 160 1.78 -0.53 0.66
N GLY A 161 1.26 -1.77 0.63
CA GLY A 161 1.48 -2.75 1.68
C GLY A 161 2.96 -3.00 1.92
N TRP A 162 3.70 -3.30 0.86
CA TRP A 162 5.15 -3.49 0.93
C TRP A 162 5.85 -2.25 1.49
N ALA A 163 5.53 -1.06 0.97
CA ALA A 163 6.09 0.20 1.43
C ALA A 163 5.81 0.44 2.92
N ALA A 164 4.63 0.09 3.40
CA ALA A 164 4.27 0.23 4.81
C ALA A 164 5.09 -0.70 5.72
N ALA A 165 5.49 -1.88 5.24
CA ALA A 165 6.35 -2.81 5.99
C ALA A 165 7.84 -2.49 5.86
N ALA A 166 8.31 -2.16 4.66
CA ALA A 166 9.73 -2.02 4.32
C ALA A 166 10.24 -0.57 4.43
N SER A 167 9.37 0.44 4.33
CA SER A 167 9.69 1.87 4.19
C SER A 167 10.49 2.23 2.93
N GLU A 168 10.59 1.31 1.97
CA GLU A 168 11.30 1.48 0.70
C GLU A 168 10.61 0.68 -0.42
N LEU A 169 10.91 1.02 -1.67
CA LEU A 169 10.48 0.25 -2.85
C LEU A 169 11.69 -0.44 -3.48
N SER A 170 11.81 -1.74 -3.26
CA SER A 170 12.82 -2.58 -3.89
C SER A 170 12.29 -3.25 -5.15
N LEU A 171 13.16 -3.88 -5.94
CA LEU A 171 12.73 -4.65 -7.12
C LEU A 171 11.75 -5.78 -6.75
N ASN A 172 11.96 -6.41 -5.59
CA ASN A 172 11.08 -7.46 -5.04
C ASN A 172 9.67 -6.95 -4.77
N SER A 173 9.52 -5.68 -4.38
CA SER A 173 8.22 -5.06 -4.13
C SER A 173 7.31 -5.01 -5.36
N MET A 174 7.87 -5.16 -6.57
CA MET A 174 7.13 -5.08 -7.83
C MET A 174 6.48 -6.39 -8.27
N ILE A 175 6.85 -7.55 -7.69
CA ILE A 175 6.35 -8.86 -8.12
C ILE A 175 4.82 -8.97 -7.95
N LEU A 176 4.30 -8.72 -6.75
CA LEU A 176 2.87 -8.80 -6.48
C LEU A 176 2.05 -7.70 -7.20
N PRO A 177 2.49 -6.43 -7.23
CA PRO A 177 1.89 -5.40 -8.08
C PRO A 177 1.82 -5.79 -9.56
N ALA A 178 2.91 -6.31 -10.14
CA ALA A 178 2.95 -6.76 -11.53
C ALA A 178 1.99 -7.93 -11.77
N ALA A 179 1.95 -8.90 -10.86
CA ALA A 179 1.00 -10.00 -10.91
C ALA A 179 -0.45 -9.48 -10.92
N LEU A 180 -0.81 -8.55 -10.03
CA LEU A 180 -2.15 -7.95 -10.02
C LEU A 180 -2.46 -7.17 -11.29
N TYR A 181 -1.52 -6.34 -11.76
CA TYR A 181 -1.69 -5.55 -12.98
C TYR A 181 -2.01 -6.44 -14.17
N PHE A 182 -1.18 -7.46 -14.42
CA PHE A 182 -1.37 -8.35 -15.57
C PHE A 182 -2.56 -9.29 -15.38
N TRP A 183 -2.88 -9.71 -14.15
CA TRP A 183 -4.03 -10.58 -13.86
C TRP A 183 -5.38 -9.88 -14.07
N GLN A 184 -5.47 -8.58 -13.77
CA GLN A 184 -6.72 -7.84 -13.87
C GLN A 184 -7.21 -7.72 -15.32
N LEU A 185 -6.30 -7.64 -16.27
CA LEU A 185 -6.63 -7.50 -17.69
C LEU A 185 -7.42 -8.70 -18.24
N PRO A 186 -7.00 -9.97 -18.11
CA PRO A 186 -7.79 -11.11 -18.54
C PRO A 186 -9.14 -11.21 -17.83
N HIS A 187 -9.18 -10.90 -16.53
CA HIS A 187 -10.41 -10.89 -15.73
C HIS A 187 -11.42 -9.85 -16.26
N PHE A 188 -10.98 -8.60 -16.41
CA PHE A 188 -11.83 -7.50 -16.88
C PHE A 188 -12.20 -7.63 -18.35
N MET A 189 -11.33 -8.16 -19.21
CA MET A 189 -11.66 -8.42 -20.61
C MET A 189 -12.76 -9.48 -20.73
N ALA A 190 -12.70 -10.54 -19.92
CA ALA A 190 -13.78 -11.52 -19.84
C ALA A 190 -15.09 -10.89 -19.34
N LEU A 191 -15.04 -10.11 -18.27
CA LEU A 191 -16.22 -9.41 -17.73
C LEU A 191 -16.82 -8.40 -18.72
N ALA A 192 -15.98 -7.63 -19.41
CA ALA A 192 -16.40 -6.65 -20.41
C ALA A 192 -17.04 -7.31 -21.63
N TYR A 193 -16.66 -8.56 -21.95
CA TYR A 193 -17.32 -9.36 -22.98
C TYR A 193 -18.71 -9.85 -22.49
N LEU A 194 -18.80 -10.36 -21.27
CA LEU A 194 -20.07 -10.87 -20.69
C LEU A 194 -21.10 -9.76 -20.47
N CYS A 195 -20.68 -8.60 -19.94
CA CYS A 195 -21.53 -7.49 -19.54
C CYS A 195 -21.57 -6.34 -20.58
N ARG A 196 -21.29 -6.63 -21.86
CA ARG A 196 -21.19 -5.62 -22.93
C ARG A 196 -22.44 -4.73 -23.03
N ALA A 197 -23.64 -5.32 -22.98
CA ALA A 197 -24.89 -4.59 -23.09
C ALA A 197 -25.10 -3.61 -21.93
N ASP A 198 -24.76 -4.02 -20.71
CA ASP A 198 -24.87 -3.16 -19.52
C ASP A 198 -23.85 -2.00 -19.57
N TYR A 199 -22.61 -2.26 -19.99
CA TYR A 199 -21.62 -1.19 -20.16
C TYR A 199 -22.04 -0.17 -21.21
N LEU A 200 -22.65 -0.63 -22.30
CA LEU A 200 -23.20 0.25 -23.33
C LEU A 200 -24.35 1.11 -22.79
N ALA A 201 -25.27 0.52 -22.04
CA ALA A 201 -26.37 1.26 -21.39
C ALA A 201 -25.86 2.32 -20.41
N GLY A 202 -24.78 2.01 -19.68
CA GLY A 202 -24.08 2.95 -18.78
C GLY A 202 -23.26 4.02 -19.49
N GLY A 203 -23.11 3.98 -20.82
CA GLY A 203 -22.31 4.94 -21.58
C GLY A 203 -20.79 4.75 -21.45
N TYR A 204 -20.33 3.56 -21.07
CA TYR A 204 -18.91 3.25 -20.91
C TYR A 204 -18.26 2.85 -22.24
N ARG A 205 -17.02 3.30 -22.45
CA ARG A 205 -16.24 3.02 -23.66
C ARG A 205 -15.24 1.90 -23.41
N MET A 206 -15.72 0.67 -23.32
CA MET A 206 -14.88 -0.52 -23.14
C MET A 206 -14.30 -1.02 -24.46
N LEU A 207 -13.13 -1.68 -24.43
CA LEU A 207 -12.55 -2.31 -25.62
C LEU A 207 -13.53 -3.29 -26.29
N SER A 208 -14.29 -4.03 -25.48
CA SER A 208 -15.27 -5.01 -25.95
C SER A 208 -16.40 -4.38 -26.79
N PHE A 209 -16.65 -3.07 -26.67
CA PHE A 209 -17.65 -2.36 -27.47
C PHE A 209 -17.20 -2.21 -28.93
N ALA A 210 -15.92 -1.89 -29.15
CA ALA A 210 -15.31 -1.76 -30.48
C ALA A 210 -14.86 -3.11 -31.07
N ASP A 211 -15.19 -4.23 -30.43
CA ASP A 211 -14.82 -5.58 -30.83
C ASP A 211 -16.03 -6.53 -30.82
N PRO A 212 -16.92 -6.46 -31.83
CA PRO A 212 -18.11 -7.29 -31.90
C PRO A 212 -17.80 -8.78 -31.78
N THR A 213 -16.69 -9.22 -32.40
CA THR A 213 -16.24 -10.62 -32.44
C THR A 213 -15.70 -11.12 -31.10
N GLY A 214 -15.21 -10.23 -30.23
CA GLY A 214 -14.50 -10.61 -28.99
C GLY A 214 -13.06 -11.06 -29.19
N LYS A 215 -12.56 -11.14 -30.43
CA LYS A 215 -11.20 -11.61 -30.72
C LYS A 215 -10.14 -10.70 -30.11
N ARG A 216 -10.28 -9.37 -30.24
CA ARG A 216 -9.31 -8.42 -29.67
C ARG A 216 -9.29 -8.50 -28.15
N THR A 217 -10.48 -8.59 -27.56
CA THR A 217 -10.67 -8.75 -26.11
C THR A 217 -9.99 -10.03 -25.60
N ALA A 218 -10.19 -11.15 -26.29
CA ALA A 218 -9.57 -12.43 -25.95
C ALA A 218 -8.04 -12.42 -26.15
N TRP A 219 -7.53 -11.78 -27.22
CA TRP A 219 -6.09 -11.63 -27.44
C TRP A 219 -5.41 -10.82 -26.34
N VAL A 220 -6.06 -9.75 -25.85
CA VAL A 220 -5.54 -9.00 -24.71
C VAL A 220 -5.51 -9.88 -23.46
N SER A 221 -6.53 -10.71 -23.22
CA SER A 221 -6.49 -11.68 -22.11
C SER A 221 -5.30 -12.62 -22.22
N LEU A 222 -5.11 -13.27 -23.38
CA LEU A 222 -4.03 -14.23 -23.59
C LEU A 222 -2.65 -13.60 -23.42
N ARG A 223 -2.41 -12.44 -24.04
CA ARG A 223 -1.12 -11.74 -23.96
C ARG A 223 -0.72 -11.44 -22.51
N ASN A 224 -1.66 -11.01 -21.68
CA ASN A 224 -1.37 -10.71 -20.28
C ASN A 224 -1.15 -11.97 -19.43
N CYS A 225 -1.87 -13.06 -19.71
CA CYS A 225 -1.54 -14.36 -19.09
C CYS A 225 -0.10 -14.79 -19.42
N LEU A 226 0.38 -14.56 -20.65
CA LEU A 226 1.75 -14.86 -21.03
C LEU A 226 2.77 -13.98 -20.30
N TYR A 227 2.47 -12.70 -20.07
CA TYR A 227 3.35 -11.82 -19.28
C TYR A 227 3.47 -12.23 -17.82
N MET A 228 2.53 -13.00 -17.30
CA MET A 228 2.57 -13.49 -15.93
C MET A 228 3.42 -14.75 -15.76
N LEU A 229 3.67 -15.51 -16.84
CA LEU A 229 4.48 -16.74 -16.79
C LEU A 229 5.86 -16.55 -16.13
N PRO A 230 6.66 -15.52 -16.49
CA PRO A 230 7.98 -15.34 -15.89
C PRO A 230 7.95 -14.84 -14.42
N LEU A 231 6.79 -14.44 -13.88
CA LEU A 231 6.74 -13.83 -12.54
C LEU A 231 7.15 -14.81 -11.43
N GLY A 232 6.79 -16.09 -11.54
CA GLY A 232 7.22 -17.11 -10.58
C GLY A 232 8.73 -17.31 -10.57
N LEU A 233 9.35 -17.29 -11.76
CA LEU A 233 10.79 -17.39 -11.91
C LEU A 233 11.50 -16.15 -11.37
N PHE A 234 10.97 -14.95 -11.62
CA PHE A 234 11.54 -13.71 -11.07
C PHE A 234 11.42 -13.67 -9.54
N ALA A 235 10.30 -14.12 -8.98
CA ALA A 235 10.12 -14.20 -7.53
C ALA A 235 11.17 -15.12 -6.87
N TYR A 236 11.48 -16.26 -7.50
CA TYR A 236 12.55 -17.14 -7.05
C TYR A 236 13.94 -16.52 -7.24
N ASN A 237 14.27 -16.06 -8.45
CA ASN A 237 15.60 -15.54 -8.77
C ASN A 237 16.00 -14.30 -7.97
N TRP A 238 15.03 -13.49 -7.53
CA TRP A 238 15.28 -12.33 -6.68
C TRP A 238 15.17 -12.63 -5.17
N GLY A 239 15.09 -13.91 -4.81
CA GLY A 239 15.14 -14.36 -3.41
C GLY A 239 13.86 -14.06 -2.61
N LEU A 240 12.73 -13.80 -3.27
CA LEU A 240 11.46 -13.52 -2.59
C LEU A 240 10.75 -14.81 -2.15
N THR A 241 10.91 -15.90 -2.91
CA THR A 241 10.22 -17.17 -2.68
C THR A 241 11.12 -18.38 -2.89
N SER A 242 10.74 -19.53 -2.31
CA SER A 242 11.40 -20.81 -2.59
C SER A 242 11.25 -21.27 -4.05
N GLU A 243 12.12 -22.19 -4.49
CA GLU A 243 12.11 -22.76 -5.86
C GLU A 243 10.75 -23.39 -6.24
N TRP A 244 10.11 -24.10 -5.32
CA TRP A 244 8.81 -24.77 -5.54
C TRP A 244 7.72 -23.81 -6.00
N PHE A 245 7.74 -22.57 -5.51
CA PHE A 245 6.78 -21.55 -5.92
C PHE A 245 6.89 -21.23 -7.41
N SER A 246 8.08 -21.26 -8.00
CA SER A 246 8.26 -21.01 -9.45
C SER A 246 7.52 -22.05 -10.28
N PHE A 247 7.59 -23.33 -9.89
CA PHE A 247 6.86 -24.41 -10.55
C PHE A 247 5.35 -24.29 -10.38
N GLU A 248 4.88 -24.04 -9.15
CA GLU A 248 3.45 -23.88 -8.86
C GLU A 248 2.84 -22.66 -9.58
N ALA A 249 3.52 -21.51 -9.52
CA ALA A 249 3.09 -20.29 -10.20
C ALA A 249 3.05 -20.48 -11.73
N SER A 250 4.04 -21.19 -12.29
CA SER A 250 4.08 -21.51 -13.73
C SER A 250 2.91 -22.43 -14.14
N LEU A 251 2.63 -23.46 -13.34
CA LEU A 251 1.51 -24.38 -13.58
C LEU A 251 0.17 -23.64 -13.51
N LEU A 252 -0.03 -22.84 -12.47
CA LEU A 252 -1.25 -22.06 -12.25
C LEU A 252 -1.47 -21.05 -13.39
N THR A 253 -0.41 -20.37 -13.82
CA THR A 253 -0.47 -19.37 -14.90
C THR A 253 -0.68 -20.02 -16.26
N THR A 254 -0.09 -21.20 -16.49
CA THR A 254 -0.35 -21.99 -17.70
C THR A 254 -1.80 -22.44 -17.77
N GLY A 255 -2.39 -22.88 -16.65
CA GLY A 255 -3.82 -23.17 -16.55
C GLY A 255 -4.71 -21.99 -16.98
N LEU A 256 -4.40 -20.79 -16.47
CA LEU A 256 -5.09 -19.56 -16.84
C LEU A 256 -4.86 -19.20 -18.33
N ALA A 257 -3.65 -19.37 -18.84
CA ALA A 257 -3.30 -19.11 -20.25
C ALA A 257 -4.01 -20.07 -21.21
N MET A 258 -4.19 -21.35 -20.86
CA MET A 258 -5.00 -22.30 -21.63
C MET A 258 -6.48 -21.88 -21.68
N GLY A 259 -7.00 -21.36 -20.57
CA GLY A 259 -8.34 -20.74 -20.51
C GLY A 259 -8.46 -19.54 -21.47
N ALA A 260 -7.44 -18.68 -21.49
CA ALA A 260 -7.40 -17.53 -22.38
C ALA A 260 -7.24 -17.95 -23.86
N LEU A 261 -6.44 -18.98 -24.15
CA LEU A 261 -6.30 -19.54 -25.49
C LEU A 261 -7.63 -20.12 -25.98
N SER A 262 -8.34 -20.85 -25.12
CA SER A 262 -9.68 -21.36 -25.43
C SER A 262 -10.66 -20.22 -25.75
N PHE A 263 -10.52 -19.07 -25.08
CA PHE A 263 -11.31 -17.87 -25.37
C PHE A 263 -10.91 -17.22 -26.71
N VAL A 264 -9.63 -17.20 -27.06
CA VAL A 264 -9.15 -16.70 -28.38
C VAL A 264 -9.64 -17.59 -29.53
N LEU A 265 -9.57 -18.91 -29.37
CA LEU A 265 -9.95 -19.87 -30.41
C LEU A 265 -11.46 -19.87 -30.68
N ALA A 266 -12.28 -19.77 -29.63
CA ALA A 266 -13.73 -19.77 -29.75
C ALA A 266 -14.40 -18.71 -28.86
N PRO A 267 -14.33 -17.42 -29.23
CA PRO A 267 -14.93 -16.32 -28.46
C PRO A 267 -16.44 -16.54 -28.28
N SER A 268 -16.84 -16.84 -27.06
CA SER A 268 -18.22 -17.19 -26.71
C SER A 268 -18.51 -16.89 -25.26
N GLN A 269 -19.79 -16.73 -24.91
CA GLN A 269 -20.25 -16.54 -23.53
C GLN A 269 -19.77 -17.65 -22.58
N LYS A 270 -19.60 -18.88 -23.07
CA LYS A 270 -19.08 -20.01 -22.29
C LYS A 270 -17.58 -19.87 -22.02
N SER A 271 -16.79 -19.58 -23.05
CA SER A 271 -15.35 -19.38 -22.92
C SER A 271 -14.99 -18.16 -22.05
N ALA A 272 -15.70 -17.04 -22.20
CA ALA A 272 -15.52 -15.86 -21.37
C ALA A 272 -15.87 -16.12 -19.90
N ARG A 273 -16.95 -16.88 -19.61
CA ARG A 273 -17.26 -17.31 -18.24
C ARG A 273 -16.18 -18.19 -17.62
N ARG A 274 -15.65 -19.14 -18.38
CA ARG A 274 -14.51 -19.98 -17.94
C ARG A 274 -13.30 -19.11 -17.61
N MET A 275 -12.97 -18.15 -18.47
CA MET A 275 -11.87 -17.21 -18.23
C MET A 275 -12.09 -16.37 -16.98
N PHE A 276 -13.29 -15.82 -16.79
CA PHE A 276 -13.67 -15.04 -15.63
C PHE A 276 -13.54 -15.86 -14.33
N HIS A 277 -14.13 -17.05 -14.25
CA HIS A 277 -14.04 -17.89 -13.05
C HIS A 277 -12.61 -18.42 -12.81
N GLY A 278 -11.89 -18.79 -13.88
CA GLY A 278 -10.49 -19.21 -13.78
C GLY A 278 -9.60 -18.11 -13.20
N SER A 279 -9.79 -16.87 -13.65
CA SER A 279 -9.07 -15.72 -13.07
C SER A 279 -9.45 -15.48 -11.60
N LEU A 280 -10.71 -15.70 -11.20
CA LEU A 280 -11.14 -15.55 -9.81
C LEU A 280 -10.47 -16.56 -8.86
N LEU A 281 -10.21 -17.78 -9.34
CA LEU A 281 -9.47 -18.80 -8.59
C LEU A 281 -7.96 -18.54 -8.59
N TYR A 282 -7.42 -18.04 -9.72
CA TYR A 282 -5.99 -17.79 -9.88
C TYR A 282 -5.42 -16.87 -8.80
N LEU A 283 -6.06 -15.72 -8.54
CA LEU A 283 -5.51 -14.71 -7.65
C LEU A 283 -5.32 -15.19 -6.20
N PRO A 284 -6.35 -15.74 -5.51
CA PRO A 284 -6.18 -16.23 -4.15
C PRO A 284 -5.17 -17.39 -4.09
N ALA A 285 -5.12 -18.26 -5.10
CA ALA A 285 -4.14 -19.34 -5.16
C ALA A 285 -2.70 -18.81 -5.29
N LEU A 286 -2.46 -17.84 -6.18
CA LEU A 286 -1.14 -17.20 -6.33
C LEU A 286 -0.72 -16.48 -5.05
N MET A 287 -1.62 -15.70 -4.44
CA MET A 287 -1.34 -14.99 -3.19
C MET A 287 -1.05 -15.94 -2.03
N ALA A 288 -1.80 -17.03 -1.90
CA ALA A 288 -1.53 -18.06 -0.90
C ALA A 288 -0.15 -18.70 -1.12
N GLY A 289 0.18 -19.07 -2.36
CA GLY A 289 1.50 -19.61 -2.71
C GLY A 289 2.63 -18.64 -2.38
N LEU A 290 2.48 -17.34 -2.73
CA LEU A 290 3.45 -16.30 -2.41
C LEU A 290 3.71 -16.19 -0.91
N ILE A 291 2.66 -16.25 -0.09
CA ILE A 291 2.78 -16.13 1.37
C ILE A 291 3.39 -17.40 1.97
N LEU A 292 2.98 -18.59 1.52
CA LEU A 292 3.45 -19.88 2.04
C LEU A 292 4.93 -20.12 1.72
N HIS A 293 5.37 -19.74 0.52
CA HIS A 293 6.73 -19.95 0.05
C HIS A 293 7.64 -18.72 0.25
N ARG A 294 7.16 -17.70 0.97
CA ARG A 294 7.89 -16.46 1.23
C ARG A 294 9.20 -16.73 1.97
N LEU A 295 10.28 -16.15 1.47
CA LEU A 295 11.55 -16.05 2.18
C LEU A 295 11.61 -14.70 2.93
N PRO A 296 12.08 -14.66 4.20
CA PRO A 296 12.24 -13.42 4.94
C PRO A 296 13.16 -12.44 4.21
N ASN A 297 12.80 -11.16 4.22
CA ASN A 297 13.62 -10.12 3.61
C ASN A 297 14.81 -9.77 4.55
N GLU A 298 15.92 -10.51 4.44
CA GLU A 298 17.09 -10.40 5.33
C GLU A 298 17.83 -9.05 5.24
N GLN A 299 17.56 -8.23 4.22
CA GLN A 299 18.14 -6.88 4.08
C GLN A 299 17.91 -5.99 5.32
N LYS A 300 16.79 -6.18 6.04
CA LYS A 300 16.48 -5.43 7.28
C LYS A 300 17.23 -5.95 8.51
N GLU A 301 17.57 -7.23 8.57
CA GLU A 301 18.31 -7.78 9.70
C GLU A 301 19.75 -7.26 9.70
N HIS A 302 20.41 -7.20 8.53
CA HIS A 302 21.78 -6.69 8.42
C HIS A 302 21.92 -5.20 8.81
N ASN A 303 20.99 -4.34 8.37
CA ASN A 303 21.05 -2.90 8.71
C ASN A 303 20.77 -2.62 10.19
N ASN A 304 19.80 -3.32 10.79
CA ASN A 304 19.52 -3.19 12.22
C ASN A 304 20.69 -3.69 13.08
N ILE A 305 21.31 -4.82 12.70
CA ILE A 305 22.48 -5.35 13.42
C ILE A 305 23.67 -4.39 13.33
N HIS A 306 23.94 -3.81 12.15
CA HIS A 306 25.02 -2.83 11.99
C HIS A 306 24.79 -1.57 12.82
N GLN A 307 23.57 -1.01 12.79
CA GLN A 307 23.24 0.20 13.55
C GLN A 307 23.27 -0.06 15.06
N THR A 308 22.82 -1.23 15.52
CA THR A 308 22.90 -1.62 16.93
C THR A 308 24.34 -1.86 17.36
N SER A 309 25.19 -2.40 16.48
CA SER A 309 26.62 -2.58 16.71
C SER A 309 27.37 -1.25 16.79
N GLU A 310 27.04 -0.28 15.93
CA GLU A 310 27.62 1.06 15.98
C GLU A 310 27.20 1.81 17.25
N ILE A 311 25.91 1.77 17.62
CA ILE A 311 25.43 2.38 18.87
C ILE A 311 26.08 1.70 20.08
N ALA A 312 26.19 0.37 20.09
CA ALA A 312 26.88 -0.35 21.16
C ALA A 312 28.40 -0.06 21.20
N GLY A 313 29.01 0.21 20.05
CA GLY A 313 30.41 0.64 19.95
C GLY A 313 30.63 2.05 20.47
N VAL A 314 29.72 2.98 20.17
CA VAL A 314 29.74 4.36 20.70
C VAL A 314 29.50 4.37 22.21
N LEU A 315 28.55 3.59 22.71
CA LEU A 315 28.28 3.47 24.15
C LEU A 315 29.48 2.88 24.89
N ARG A 316 30.10 1.81 24.37
CA ARG A 316 31.35 1.28 24.95
C ARG A 316 32.50 2.27 24.89
N GLY A 317 32.62 3.04 23.80
CA GLY A 317 33.61 4.11 23.68
C GLY A 317 33.42 5.21 24.73
N ALA A 318 32.16 5.57 25.02
CA ALA A 318 31.82 6.54 26.06
C ALA A 318 32.12 5.99 27.47
N GLU A 319 31.81 4.71 27.74
CA GLU A 319 32.14 4.06 29.02
C GLU A 319 33.66 4.00 29.28
N LEU A 320 34.45 3.68 28.25
CA LEU A 320 35.91 3.64 28.33
C LEU A 320 36.50 5.04 28.58
N TRP A 321 35.97 6.07 27.92
CA TRP A 321 36.37 7.46 28.16
C TRP A 321 36.09 7.90 29.60
N ASP A 322 34.90 7.56 30.12
CA ASP A 322 34.48 7.83 31.50
C ASP A 322 35.41 7.16 32.52
N GLU A 323 35.84 5.92 32.27
CA GLU A 323 36.80 5.21 33.12
C GLU A 323 38.20 5.83 33.06
N GLU A 324 38.65 6.24 31.88
CA GLU A 324 39.97 6.85 31.69
C GLU A 324 40.05 8.24 32.37
N GLU A 325 38.98 9.04 32.30
CA GLU A 325 38.89 10.31 33.02
C GLU A 325 38.84 10.15 34.54
N ARG A 326 38.11 9.14 35.06
CA ARG A 326 38.14 8.81 36.50
C ARG A 326 39.53 8.36 36.95
N ALA A 327 40.23 7.57 36.14
CA ALA A 327 41.58 7.13 36.43
C ALA A 327 42.59 8.30 36.39
N ARG A 328 42.40 9.28 35.50
CA ARG A 328 43.21 10.52 35.47
C ARG A 328 42.93 11.40 36.69
N GLN A 329 41.67 11.61 37.06
CA GLN A 329 41.30 12.36 38.26
C GLN A 329 41.84 11.72 39.55
N GLN A 330 41.90 10.39 39.63
CA GLN A 330 42.50 9.69 40.76
C GLN A 330 44.04 9.76 40.80
N ARG A 331 44.70 9.96 39.64
CA ARG A 331 46.16 10.13 39.57
C ARG A 331 46.61 11.55 39.91
N GLU A 332 45.75 12.55 39.77
CA GLU A 332 46.05 13.95 40.08
C GLU A 332 45.90 14.31 41.56
N ASP A 333 45.62 13.35 42.44
CA ASP A 333 45.34 13.62 43.87
C ASP A 333 46.43 13.07 44.83
N PRO A 334 47.63 13.68 44.93
CA PRO A 334 48.52 13.48 46.06
C PRO A 334 48.24 14.56 47.13
N LYS A 335 47.51 14.16 48.18
CA LYS A 335 47.41 14.80 49.51
C LYS A 335 48.07 16.19 49.64
N HIS A 336 47.27 17.27 49.57
CA HIS A 336 47.57 18.47 50.36
C HIS A 336 46.32 19.23 50.86
N SER A 337 46.14 19.15 52.18
CA SER A 337 45.63 20.16 53.11
C SER A 337 44.46 21.07 52.69
N ARG A 338 43.32 20.82 53.34
CA ARG A 338 42.24 21.74 53.72
C ARG A 338 42.53 23.24 53.54
N ARG A 339 41.75 23.90 52.68
CA ARG A 339 41.27 25.26 52.94
C ARG A 339 39.85 25.42 52.39
N ALA A 340 38.90 25.65 53.29
CA ALA A 340 37.52 25.92 52.95
C ALA A 340 37.44 27.23 52.17
N GLN A 341 37.08 27.15 50.88
CA GLN A 341 36.67 28.30 50.08
C GLN A 341 35.16 28.21 49.85
N SER A 342 34.44 29.16 50.45
CA SER A 342 33.02 29.39 50.26
C SER A 342 32.73 29.74 48.79
N ARG A 343 31.92 28.91 48.11
CA ARG A 343 31.36 29.25 46.81
C ARG A 343 30.17 30.21 47.01
N PRO A 344 30.08 31.35 46.29
CA PRO A 344 28.86 32.15 46.29
C PRO A 344 27.76 31.44 45.46
N PRO A 345 26.48 31.76 45.68
CA PRO A 345 25.37 31.01 45.08
C PRO A 345 25.36 31.20 43.56
N VAL A 346 25.23 30.08 42.85
CA VAL A 346 25.11 30.05 41.38
C VAL A 346 23.79 30.69 40.99
N ALA A 347 23.85 31.84 40.33
CA ALA A 347 22.69 32.42 39.66
C ALA A 347 22.32 31.51 38.47
N TYR A 348 21.06 31.08 38.46
CA TYR A 348 20.46 30.26 37.40
C TYR A 348 20.36 31.11 36.11
N ALA A 349 21.41 31.13 35.29
CA ALA A 349 21.38 31.73 33.97
C ALA A 349 21.00 30.64 32.96
N SER A 350 19.77 30.73 32.47
CA SER A 350 19.21 30.00 31.33
C SER A 350 20.18 29.98 30.14
N VAL A 351 20.67 28.80 29.78
CA VAL A 351 21.45 28.59 28.56
C VAL A 351 20.48 28.46 27.39
N ALA A 352 20.45 29.48 26.52
CA ALA A 352 19.83 29.39 25.21
C ALA A 352 20.75 28.62 24.23
N PRO A 353 20.20 27.86 23.27
CA PRO A 353 20.97 26.98 22.40
C PRO A 353 21.46 27.74 21.16
N PHE A 354 22.69 28.25 21.18
CA PHE A 354 23.33 28.79 19.98
C PHE A 354 24.75 28.22 19.82
N PRO A 355 25.00 27.36 18.83
CA PRO A 355 26.24 26.58 18.73
C PRO A 355 27.38 27.30 17.97
N PHE A 356 27.39 28.64 17.89
CA PHE A 356 28.30 29.37 16.98
C PHE A 356 29.03 30.59 17.55
N LEU A 357 29.24 30.68 18.86
CA LEU A 357 30.11 31.74 19.44
C LEU A 357 31.33 31.12 20.14
N PRO A 358 32.56 31.59 19.84
CA PRO A 358 33.75 31.11 20.54
C PRO A 358 33.74 31.56 22.01
N VAL A 359 34.27 30.69 22.88
CA VAL A 359 34.32 30.88 24.34
C VAL A 359 35.11 32.15 24.69
N PRO A 360 34.62 33.01 25.62
CA PRO A 360 35.37 34.19 26.03
C PRO A 360 36.64 33.81 26.81
N VAL A 361 37.78 34.31 26.34
CA VAL A 361 39.08 34.19 27.02
C VAL A 361 39.18 35.30 28.06
N TYR A 362 39.30 34.95 29.34
CA TYR A 362 39.59 35.91 30.41
C TYR A 362 41.11 36.05 30.56
N VAL A 363 41.61 37.26 30.31
CA VAL A 363 42.99 37.66 30.65
C VAL A 363 42.98 38.12 32.11
N SER A 364 43.75 37.45 32.97
CA SER A 364 43.96 37.89 34.36
C SER A 364 44.89 39.11 34.36
N PRO A 365 44.59 40.20 35.10
CA PRO A 365 45.55 41.26 35.35
C PRO A 365 46.68 40.72 36.24
N GLU A 366 47.92 40.97 35.83
CA GLU A 366 49.13 40.71 36.59
C GLU A 366 49.11 41.46 37.93
N ALA A 367 49.45 40.76 39.02
CA ALA A 367 49.87 41.38 40.26
C ALA A 367 51.39 41.62 40.19
N HIS A 368 51.76 42.86 39.87
CA HIS A 368 53.01 43.43 40.36
C HIS A 368 52.97 43.45 41.88
N GLU A 369 54.05 43.05 42.55
CA GLU A 369 54.72 43.85 43.58
C GLU A 369 55.98 43.17 44.16
N PHE A 370 57.08 43.94 44.06
CA PHE A 370 58.35 43.97 44.81
C PHE A 370 59.29 42.76 44.91
#